data_AF-A0A9E4TS74-F1
#
_entry.id   AF-A0A9E4TS74-F1
#
_cell.length_a   1.000
_cell.length_b   1.000
_cell.length_c   1.000
_cell.angle_alpha   90.00
_cell.angle_beta   90.00
_cell.angle_gamma   90.00
#
_symmetry.space_group_name_H-M   'P 1'
#
loop_
_entity.id
_entity.type
_entity.pdbx_description
1 polymer ?
#
loop_
_entity_poly.entity_id
_entity_poly.type
_entity_poly.pdbx_seq_one_letter_code
_entity_poly.pdbx_strand_id
1 'polypeptide(L)'
;MKSKLHPFIGLILLLVSLTIMAHTPPPGARVFFIDIEDGAMVDSPFKVKFGIEGFGITPAGTIGKIRHQAGHHHLLINVDQLPDLDSPIPRDEHHLHFDNGETEAVLDLPPGIHTLQLLLGDEDHEPQDPVLMSEKITVKVK
;
A
#
# COMPACT_ATOMS: atom_id res chain seq x y z
N MET A 1 -63.13 0.08 38.94
CA MET A 1 -61.74 -0.45 38.91
C MET A 1 -61.07 0.07 37.64
N LYS A 2 -60.06 0.94 37.76
CA LYS A 2 -59.33 1.52 36.62
C LYS A 2 -58.10 0.65 36.36
N SER A 3 -58.03 -0.07 35.24
CA SER A 3 -56.79 -0.70 34.78
C SER A 3 -56.00 0.30 33.93
N LYS A 4 -54.80 0.65 34.39
CA LYS A 4 -53.80 1.36 33.58
C LYS A 4 -52.88 0.30 32.96
N LEU A 5 -52.87 0.17 31.64
CA LEU A 5 -51.88 -0.61 30.91
C LEU A 5 -50.90 0.39 30.28
N HIS A 6 -49.62 0.29 30.65
CA HIS A 6 -48.54 1.15 30.15
C HIS A 6 -48.00 0.61 28.81
N PRO A 7 -47.52 1.46 27.89
CA PRO A 7 -46.95 0.99 26.64
C PRO A 7 -45.55 0.41 26.91
N PHE A 8 -45.33 -0.83 26.48
CA PHE A 8 -44.00 -1.41 26.39
C PHE A 8 -43.26 -0.74 25.23
N ILE A 9 -42.36 0.19 25.54
CA ILE A 9 -41.38 0.69 24.57
C ILE A 9 -40.25 -0.34 24.53
N GLY A 10 -40.23 -1.17 23.50
CA GLY A 10 -39.12 -2.08 23.23
C GLY A 10 -37.92 -1.28 22.74
N LEU A 11 -36.85 -1.22 23.55
CA LEU A 11 -35.56 -0.70 23.14
C LEU A 11 -34.86 -1.76 22.26
N ILE A 12 -34.84 -1.54 20.94
CA ILE A 12 -34.02 -2.33 20.02
C ILE A 12 -32.59 -1.80 20.12
N LEU A 13 -31.73 -2.53 20.83
CA LEU A 13 -30.30 -2.25 20.90
C LEU A 13 -29.64 -2.84 19.64
N LEU A 14 -29.40 -2.02 18.63
CA LEU A 14 -28.66 -2.42 17.43
C LEU A 14 -27.15 -2.41 17.77
N LEU A 15 -26.61 -3.57 18.18
CA LEU A 15 -25.17 -3.78 18.27
C LEU A 15 -24.58 -3.88 16.86
N VAL A 16 -24.08 -2.77 16.32
CA VAL A 16 -23.24 -2.78 15.13
C VAL A 16 -21.85 -3.21 15.56
N SER A 17 -21.53 -4.49 15.36
CA SER A 17 -20.18 -5.00 15.60
C SER A 17 -19.29 -4.56 14.43
N LEU A 18 -18.52 -3.49 14.59
CA LEU A 18 -17.45 -3.15 13.64
C LEU A 18 -16.34 -4.22 13.77
N THR A 19 -16.41 -5.26 12.95
CA THR A 19 -15.26 -6.12 12.71
C THR A 19 -14.28 -5.33 11.84
N ILE A 20 -13.28 -4.69 12.46
CA ILE A 20 -12.10 -4.24 11.74
C ILE A 20 -11.45 -5.51 11.20
N MET A 21 -11.56 -5.75 9.90
CA MET A 21 -10.83 -6.84 9.25
C MET A 21 -9.35 -6.53 9.45
N ALA A 22 -8.68 -7.33 10.30
CA ALA A 22 -7.34 -7.01 10.73
C ALA A 22 -6.39 -6.85 9.54
N HIS A 23 -6.61 -7.54 8.42
CA HIS A 23 -5.79 -7.51 7.19
C HIS A 23 -6.04 -6.33 6.25
N THR A 24 -7.01 -5.46 6.53
CA THR A 24 -7.45 -4.46 5.56
C THR A 24 -6.84 -3.12 5.94
N PRO A 25 -6.02 -2.49 5.06
CA PRO A 25 -5.57 -1.12 5.27
C PRO A 25 -6.71 -0.17 5.65
N PRO A 26 -6.52 0.70 6.66
CA PRO A 26 -7.57 1.61 7.08
C PRO A 26 -7.80 2.72 6.04
N PRO A 27 -8.97 3.36 6.04
CA PRO A 27 -9.23 4.52 5.19
C PRO A 27 -8.18 5.61 5.36
N GLY A 28 -7.66 6.13 4.25
CA GLY A 28 -6.62 7.17 4.24
C GLY A 28 -5.19 6.64 4.36
N ALA A 29 -4.98 5.33 4.52
CA ALA A 29 -3.67 4.74 4.36
C ALA A 29 -3.15 4.95 2.93
N ARG A 30 -1.85 5.21 2.79
CA ARG A 30 -1.22 5.50 1.49
C ARG A 30 0.27 5.21 1.50
N VAL A 31 0.82 4.93 0.31
CA VAL A 31 2.26 4.93 0.04
C VAL A 31 2.57 6.02 -0.99
N PHE A 32 3.74 6.65 -0.89
CA PHE A 32 4.08 7.82 -1.72
C PHE A 32 5.60 7.99 -1.85
N PHE A 33 6.03 8.78 -2.81
CA PHE A 33 7.42 9.22 -2.92
C PHE A 33 7.65 10.48 -2.07
N ILE A 34 8.75 10.54 -1.31
CA ILE A 34 8.99 11.65 -0.36
C ILE A 34 9.66 12.86 -1.04
N ASP A 35 10.75 12.63 -1.78
CA ASP A 35 11.65 13.69 -2.26
C ASP A 35 11.78 13.72 -3.80
N ILE A 36 10.82 13.13 -4.52
CA ILE A 36 10.80 13.13 -5.99
C ILE A 36 9.38 13.37 -6.49
N GLU A 37 9.24 14.34 -7.38
CA GLU A 37 7.97 14.76 -7.95
C GLU A 37 7.81 14.25 -9.39
N ASP A 38 6.56 14.23 -9.87
CA ASP A 38 6.27 13.92 -11.27
C ASP A 38 6.94 14.92 -12.23
N GLY A 39 7.60 14.40 -13.25
CA GLY A 39 8.36 15.15 -14.25
C GLY A 39 9.79 15.51 -13.84
N ALA A 40 10.29 15.03 -12.68
CA ALA A 40 11.63 15.36 -12.19
C ALA A 40 12.74 15.02 -13.19
N MET A 41 13.72 15.92 -13.32
CA MET A 41 14.96 15.70 -14.07
C MET A 41 16.03 15.19 -13.10
N VAL A 42 16.63 14.04 -13.37
CA VAL A 42 17.62 13.39 -12.48
C VAL A 42 18.86 12.95 -13.26
N ASP A 43 19.98 12.83 -12.55
CA ASP A 43 21.21 12.21 -13.08
C ASP A 43 21.30 10.77 -12.56
N SER A 44 21.71 9.81 -13.39
CA SER A 44 21.89 8.42 -12.95
C SER A 44 23.27 8.21 -12.31
N PRO A 45 23.39 7.47 -11.20
CA PRO A 45 22.30 6.90 -10.40
C PRO A 45 21.64 7.94 -9.49
N PHE A 46 20.35 7.75 -9.18
CA PHE A 46 19.60 8.62 -8.29
C PHE A 46 18.92 7.84 -7.18
N LYS A 47 18.71 8.48 -6.03
CA LYS A 47 18.01 7.89 -4.89
C LYS A 47 16.52 8.25 -4.93
N VAL A 48 15.67 7.27 -4.70
CA VAL A 48 14.23 7.44 -4.42
C VAL A 48 13.93 7.00 -3.00
N LYS A 49 12.99 7.68 -2.34
CA LYS A 49 12.56 7.37 -0.98
C LYS A 49 11.06 7.14 -0.93
N PHE A 50 10.66 6.17 -0.14
CA PHE A 50 9.31 5.65 -0.02
C PHE A 50 8.74 6.08 1.33
N GLY A 51 7.55 6.65 1.29
CA GLY A 51 6.76 7.01 2.44
C GLY A 51 5.56 6.08 2.57
N ILE A 52 5.10 5.92 3.80
CA ILE A 52 3.84 5.26 4.14
C ILE A 52 3.15 6.06 5.25
N GLU A 53 1.83 6.12 5.20
CA GLU A 53 1.02 6.76 6.24
C GLU A 53 -0.22 5.90 6.52
N GLY A 54 -0.64 5.84 7.77
CA GLY A 54 -1.82 5.07 8.18
C GLY A 54 -1.65 3.54 8.17
N PHE A 55 -0.45 3.03 7.83
CA PHE A 55 -0.12 1.60 7.79
C PHE A 55 1.38 1.39 8.06
N GLY A 56 1.82 0.14 8.27
CA GLY A 56 3.19 -0.19 8.66
C GLY A 56 4.06 -0.81 7.57
N ILE A 57 5.36 -0.90 7.85
CA ILE A 57 6.33 -1.68 7.07
C ILE A 57 6.85 -2.85 7.90
N THR A 58 6.96 -4.02 7.27
CA THR A 58 7.49 -5.26 7.84
C THR A 58 8.14 -6.08 6.73
N PRO A 59 9.12 -6.96 7.01
CA PRO A 59 9.69 -7.83 5.99
C PRO A 59 8.66 -8.76 5.31
N ALA A 60 8.94 -9.19 4.09
CA ALA A 60 8.22 -10.29 3.44
C ALA A 60 8.27 -11.56 4.31
N GLY A 61 7.24 -12.40 4.21
CA GLY A 61 7.09 -13.61 5.02
C GLY A 61 6.84 -13.36 6.51
N THR A 62 6.53 -12.12 6.91
CA THR A 62 6.23 -11.81 8.31
C THR A 62 5.00 -12.57 8.79
N ILE A 63 5.13 -13.25 9.92
CA ILE A 63 4.04 -14.02 10.56
C ILE A 63 3.42 -13.30 11.75
N GLY A 64 2.26 -13.80 12.18
CA GLY A 64 1.59 -13.35 13.40
C GLY A 64 0.74 -12.10 13.16
N LYS A 65 0.55 -11.29 14.21
CA LYS A 65 -0.43 -10.18 14.18
C LYS A 65 0.03 -8.97 13.36
N ILE A 66 1.34 -8.75 13.24
CA ILE A 66 1.89 -7.56 12.60
C ILE A 66 1.66 -7.56 11.09
N ARG A 67 1.62 -8.74 10.44
CA ARG A 67 1.31 -8.90 9.00
C ARG A 67 -0.02 -8.28 8.59
N HIS A 68 -0.95 -8.20 9.53
CA HIS A 68 -2.27 -7.60 9.32
C HIS A 68 -2.21 -6.06 9.22
N GLN A 69 -1.18 -5.43 9.76
CA GLN A 69 -1.10 -3.96 9.90
C GLN A 69 0.13 -3.36 9.19
N ALA A 70 0.85 -4.18 8.43
CA ALA A 70 2.08 -3.79 7.77
C ALA A 70 2.34 -4.66 6.55
N GLY A 71 3.05 -4.10 5.57
CA GLY A 71 3.51 -4.81 4.38
C GLY A 71 4.93 -4.39 4.01
N HIS A 72 5.31 -4.54 2.74
CA HIS A 72 6.59 -4.04 2.25
C HIS A 72 6.47 -3.41 0.87
N HIS A 73 7.40 -2.52 0.55
CA HIS A 73 7.37 -1.79 -0.70
C HIS A 73 7.75 -2.69 -1.88
N HIS A 74 7.11 -2.42 -3.00
CA HIS A 74 7.56 -2.77 -4.33
C HIS A 74 7.64 -1.50 -5.16
N LEU A 75 8.59 -1.45 -6.09
CA LEU A 75 8.71 -0.36 -7.06
C LEU A 75 8.48 -0.93 -8.47
N LEU A 76 7.43 -0.43 -9.11
CA LEU A 76 7.09 -0.71 -10.51
C LEU A 76 7.80 0.32 -11.38
N ILE A 77 8.59 -0.14 -12.34
CA ILE A 77 9.37 0.68 -13.27
C ILE A 77 8.89 0.39 -14.69
N ASN A 78 8.40 1.41 -15.40
CA ASN A 78 7.91 1.30 -16.78
C ASN A 78 6.78 0.27 -16.95
N VAL A 79 5.91 0.12 -15.95
CA VAL A 79 4.75 -0.76 -15.99
C VAL A 79 3.51 0.04 -16.40
N ASP A 80 3.00 -0.22 -17.60
CA ASP A 80 1.81 0.47 -18.14
C ASP A 80 0.51 -0.06 -17.53
N GLN A 81 0.37 -1.39 -17.52
CA GLN A 81 -0.77 -2.10 -16.96
C GLN A 81 -0.37 -2.73 -15.62
N LEU A 82 -1.15 -2.48 -14.57
CA LEU A 82 -0.92 -3.10 -13.27
C LEU A 82 -0.91 -4.63 -13.38
N PRO A 83 -0.10 -5.32 -12.54
CA PRO A 83 -0.19 -6.77 -12.42
C PRO A 83 -1.57 -7.19 -11.92
N ASP A 84 -1.84 -8.48 -11.99
CA ASP A 84 -3.00 -9.07 -11.32
C ASP A 84 -2.93 -8.74 -9.83
N LEU A 85 -3.99 -8.10 -9.31
CA LEU A 85 -4.03 -7.60 -7.93
C LEU A 85 -4.44 -8.70 -6.94
N ASP A 86 -4.88 -9.85 -7.45
CA ASP A 86 -5.24 -11.04 -6.68
C ASP A 86 -4.15 -12.14 -6.82
N SER A 87 -2.91 -11.74 -7.10
CA SER A 87 -1.77 -12.64 -7.27
C SER A 87 -0.46 -12.01 -6.83
N PRO A 88 0.58 -12.82 -6.54
CA PRO A 88 1.89 -12.29 -6.19
C PRO A 88 2.44 -11.34 -7.26
N ILE A 89 2.99 -10.22 -6.82
CA ILE A 89 3.62 -9.22 -7.69
C ILE A 89 4.77 -9.89 -8.45
N PRO A 90 4.87 -9.73 -9.79
CA PRO A 90 5.94 -10.31 -10.58
C PRO A 90 7.33 -9.94 -10.02
N ARG A 91 8.31 -10.82 -10.24
CA ARG A 91 9.71 -10.56 -9.92
C ARG A 91 10.54 -10.56 -11.20
N ASP A 92 10.76 -9.36 -11.73
CA ASP A 92 11.50 -9.12 -12.97
C ASP A 92 12.18 -7.74 -12.92
N GLU A 93 12.75 -7.29 -14.04
CA GLU A 93 13.45 -6.01 -14.14
C GLU A 93 12.53 -4.77 -13.98
N HIS A 94 11.22 -4.96 -14.08
CA HIS A 94 10.21 -3.91 -13.95
C HIS A 94 9.55 -3.88 -12.57
N HIS A 95 9.79 -4.89 -11.73
CA HIS A 95 9.18 -5.02 -10.40
C HIS A 95 10.29 -5.28 -9.39
N LEU A 96 10.75 -4.23 -8.73
CA LEU A 96 11.76 -4.33 -7.67
C LEU A 96 11.07 -4.60 -6.33
N HIS A 97 11.63 -5.54 -5.57
CA HIS A 97 11.10 -6.00 -4.28
C HIS A 97 11.98 -5.50 -3.15
N PHE A 98 11.37 -5.00 -2.07
CA PHE A 98 12.04 -4.53 -0.86
C PHE A 98 11.68 -5.43 0.32
N ASP A 99 12.13 -6.69 0.21
CA ASP A 99 11.74 -7.81 1.08
C ASP A 99 12.08 -7.60 2.56
N ASN A 100 13.03 -6.72 2.90
CA ASN A 100 13.40 -6.46 4.31
C ASN A 100 12.70 -5.22 4.87
N GLY A 101 11.77 -4.62 4.12
CA GLY A 101 11.11 -3.38 4.50
C GLY A 101 11.96 -2.14 4.21
N GLU A 102 12.79 -2.18 3.17
CA GLU A 102 13.55 -1.02 2.73
C GLU A 102 12.62 0.13 2.33
N THR A 103 13.00 1.36 2.68
CA THR A 103 12.22 2.58 2.44
C THR A 103 12.92 3.54 1.46
N GLU A 104 14.00 3.08 0.84
CA GLU A 104 14.69 3.81 -0.21
C GLU A 104 15.44 2.86 -1.14
N ALA A 105 15.68 3.32 -2.37
CA ALA A 105 16.46 2.61 -3.36
C ALA A 105 17.35 3.57 -4.14
N VAL A 106 18.51 3.10 -4.59
CA VAL A 106 19.32 3.78 -5.60
C VAL A 106 19.00 3.12 -6.94
N LEU A 107 18.49 3.91 -7.88
CA LEU A 107 18.13 3.46 -9.22
C LEU A 107 19.23 3.88 -10.19
N ASP A 108 19.69 2.90 -10.97
CA ASP A 108 20.59 3.10 -12.10
C ASP A 108 19.81 2.82 -13.39
N LEU A 109 19.16 3.86 -13.90
CA LEU A 109 18.32 3.78 -15.09
C LEU A 109 19.06 4.44 -16.27
N PRO A 110 18.90 3.92 -17.50
CA PRO A 110 19.49 4.56 -18.67
C PRO A 110 18.89 5.96 -18.91
N PRO A 111 19.58 6.84 -19.65
CA PRO A 111 19.01 8.12 -20.08
C PRO A 111 17.69 7.92 -20.82
N GLY A 112 16.66 8.70 -20.46
CA GLY A 112 15.32 8.52 -21.01
C GLY A 112 14.18 8.92 -20.08
N ILE A 113 12.96 8.61 -20.50
CA ILE A 113 11.74 8.80 -19.72
C ILE A 113 11.37 7.47 -19.07
N HIS A 114 11.18 7.49 -17.75
CA HIS A 114 10.77 6.32 -16.98
C HIS A 114 9.56 6.64 -16.12
N THR A 115 8.66 5.68 -15.94
CA THR A 115 7.58 5.80 -14.95
C THR A 115 7.90 4.99 -13.71
N LEU A 116 7.60 5.54 -12.54
CA LEU A 116 7.79 4.91 -11.23
C LEU A 116 6.45 4.88 -10.48
N GLN A 117 6.14 3.76 -9.85
CA GLN A 117 4.97 3.63 -8.99
C GLN A 117 5.27 2.68 -7.83
N LEU A 118 4.88 3.05 -6.61
CA LEU A 118 4.94 2.15 -5.46
C LEU A 118 3.69 1.30 -5.40
N LEU A 119 3.87 0.04 -5.00
CA LEU A 119 2.81 -0.90 -4.67
C LEU A 119 3.19 -1.58 -3.36
N LEU A 120 2.29 -1.60 -2.38
CA LEU A 120 2.54 -2.28 -1.12
C LEU A 120 2.05 -3.73 -1.22
N GLY A 121 2.96 -4.67 -0.98
CA GLY A 121 2.65 -6.09 -0.88
C GLY A 121 2.49 -6.52 0.59
N ASP A 122 1.79 -7.62 0.82
CA ASP A 122 1.69 -8.32 2.09
C ASP A 122 2.89 -9.26 2.32
N GLU A 123 2.76 -10.21 3.24
CA GLU A 123 3.81 -11.20 3.51
C GLU A 123 4.10 -12.16 2.35
N ASP A 124 3.16 -12.38 1.43
CA ASP A 124 3.24 -13.32 0.31
C ASP A 124 3.46 -12.60 -1.04
N HIS A 125 3.83 -11.31 -0.97
CA HIS A 125 4.02 -10.41 -2.11
C HIS A 125 2.72 -10.15 -2.89
N GLU A 126 1.55 -10.43 -2.32
CA GLU A 126 0.27 -10.07 -2.91
C GLU A 126 -0.07 -8.62 -2.57
N PRO A 127 -0.64 -7.83 -3.49
CA PRO A 127 -1.10 -6.49 -3.16
C PRO A 127 -2.09 -6.50 -1.99
N GLN A 128 -1.98 -5.52 -1.11
CA GLN A 128 -2.95 -5.36 0.00
C GLN A 128 -4.37 -5.16 -0.53
N ASP A 129 -5.39 -5.52 0.27
CA ASP A 129 -6.81 -5.25 -0.04
C ASP A 129 -7.48 -4.40 1.07
N PRO A 130 -7.80 -3.11 0.82
CA PRO A 130 -7.68 -2.40 -0.45
C PRO A 130 -6.24 -2.11 -0.83
N VAL A 131 -6.02 -1.98 -2.15
CA VAL A 131 -4.68 -1.75 -2.70
C VAL A 131 -4.10 -0.42 -2.24
N LEU A 132 -2.87 -0.49 -1.71
CA LEU A 132 -2.05 0.67 -1.41
C LEU A 132 -1.00 0.85 -2.51
N MET A 133 -1.26 1.81 -3.39
CA MET A 133 -0.33 2.23 -4.44
C MET A 133 -0.12 3.73 -4.39
N SER A 134 1.04 4.20 -4.85
CA SER A 134 1.27 5.64 -5.03
C SER A 134 0.64 6.14 -6.32
N GLU A 135 0.56 7.47 -6.44
CA GLU A 135 0.51 8.10 -7.76
C GLU A 135 1.69 7.59 -8.61
N LYS A 136 1.42 7.38 -9.91
CA LYS A 136 2.46 7.07 -10.88
C LYS A 136 3.15 8.37 -11.27
N ILE A 137 4.47 8.41 -11.12
CA ILE A 137 5.29 9.58 -11.49
C ILE A 137 6.16 9.25 -12.70
N THR A 138 6.52 10.28 -13.46
CA THR A 138 7.47 10.23 -14.56
C THR A 138 8.79 10.86 -14.10
N VAL A 139 9.92 10.23 -14.40
CA VAL A 139 11.25 10.79 -14.20
C VAL A 139 12.00 10.84 -15.53
N LYS A 140 12.82 11.88 -15.71
CA LYS A 140 13.62 12.11 -16.90
C LYS A 140 15.09 12.01 -16.53
N VAL A 141 15.72 10.91 -16.90
CA VAL A 141 17.13 10.63 -16.66
C VAL A 141 17.95 11.27 -17.77
N LYS A 142 18.96 12.06 -17.41
CA LYS A 142 19.87 12.74 -18.37
C LYS A 142 20.94 11.83 -18.95
#